data_AF-A0A4U7B8U3-F1
#
_entry.id   AF-A0A4U7B8U3-F1
#
_cell.length_a   1.000
_cell.length_b   1.000
_cell.length_c   1.000
_cell.angle_alpha   90.00
_cell.angle_beta   90.00
_cell.angle_gamma   90.00
#
_symmetry.space_group_name_H-M   'P 1'
#
loop_
_entity.id
_entity.type
_entity.pdbx_description
1 polymer ?
#
loop_
_entity_poly.entity_id
_entity_poly.type
_entity_poly.pdbx_seq_one_letter_code
_entity_poly.pdbx_strand_id
1 'polypeptide(L)'
;MVSFRCVLVFWAFFPSIISGMASTAVGDEALFMYHAYKIEFESPPMGPKTIAAGCSGALKKGLCSFKAFIGYIAFDTHGEDWKQGPAPDFGSSPDVQQVRRYQQLKTWGYEGHYESRRVIGRDKATHDVVLKAMTDSVQNARKLNPTGWQDELDIMRSSAERIHAARAQANHDRLIQTLRDSETVRSNGIKIETVKSAPSIVDNEVHDEFDSQKTLDGISDKKLRSKLEREVASLRGATGKKGGQTKAGKSFQRHAEVARTLATIVERLNGNPDC
;
A
#
# COMPACT_ATOMS: atom_id res chain seq x y z
N MET A 1 54.14 7.36 23.42
CA MET A 1 53.16 7.06 24.49
C MET A 1 52.12 8.17 24.49
N VAL A 2 50.84 7.81 24.77
CA VAL A 2 49.61 8.65 24.85
C VAL A 2 49.06 9.08 23.47
N SER A 3 48.19 8.33 22.80
CA SER A 3 46.76 8.01 23.06
C SER A 3 45.81 9.22 22.94
N PHE A 4 45.07 9.30 21.83
CA PHE A 4 43.81 10.04 21.76
C PHE A 4 42.77 9.20 20.98
N ARG A 5 41.90 8.55 21.75
CA ARG A 5 40.59 8.04 21.33
C ARG A 5 39.54 8.99 21.90
N CYS A 6 38.67 9.54 21.05
CA CYS A 6 37.35 10.13 21.36
C CYS A 6 36.59 10.13 20.02
N VAL A 7 35.70 9.17 19.71
CA VAL A 7 34.28 9.08 20.13
C VAL A 7 33.54 10.40 19.95
N LEU A 8 32.66 10.46 18.93
CA LEU A 8 31.30 10.98 19.05
C LEU A 8 30.43 10.41 17.90
N VAL A 9 29.54 9.51 18.32
CA VAL A 9 28.32 9.05 17.64
C VAL A 9 27.27 10.16 17.75
N PHE A 10 26.25 10.12 16.89
CA PHE A 10 24.99 10.90 16.88
C PHE A 10 24.94 12.13 15.99
N TRP A 11 24.36 11.96 14.79
CA TRP A 11 23.03 12.51 14.43
C TRP A 11 22.33 11.43 13.59
N ALA A 12 21.43 10.64 14.18
CA ALA A 12 20.01 10.95 14.35
C ALA A 12 19.27 10.95 13.00
N PHE A 13 18.64 9.81 12.68
CA PHE A 13 17.18 9.71 12.72
C PHE A 13 16.51 10.71 11.77
N PHE A 14 16.35 10.31 10.50
CA PHE A 14 15.12 10.70 9.82
C PHE A 14 14.01 9.81 10.36
N PRO A 15 13.04 10.36 11.11
CA PRO A 15 11.88 9.60 11.56
C PRO A 15 11.01 9.28 10.35
N SER A 16 10.65 8.01 10.25
CA SER A 16 9.40 7.48 9.70
C SER A 16 8.66 8.31 8.65
N ILE A 17 8.82 7.95 7.38
CA ILE A 17 7.69 7.98 6.45
C ILE A 17 7.36 6.53 6.10
N ILE A 18 6.13 6.16 6.42
CA ILE A 18 5.50 4.89 6.08
C ILE A 18 5.44 4.79 4.55
N SER A 19 5.95 3.68 4.01
CA SER A 19 5.59 3.08 2.72
C SER A 19 5.91 3.88 1.45
N GLY A 20 7.00 3.53 0.77
CA GLY A 20 7.02 3.64 -0.69
C GLY A 20 5.94 2.71 -1.23
N MET A 21 4.86 3.29 -1.75
CA MET A 21 3.74 2.54 -2.33
C MET A 21 4.19 1.85 -3.61
N ALA A 22 3.54 0.73 -3.96
CA ALA A 22 3.59 0.27 -5.34
C ALA A 22 2.99 1.41 -6.18
N SER A 23 3.79 1.96 -7.08
CA SER A 23 3.45 3.21 -7.75
C SER A 23 2.18 3.11 -8.63
N THR A 24 1.77 1.86 -8.93
CA THR A 24 0.55 1.47 -9.64
C THR A 24 -0.68 1.38 -8.73
N ALA A 25 -0.52 1.28 -7.40
CA ALA A 25 -1.62 1.18 -6.43
C ALA A 25 -2.15 2.54 -5.94
N VAL A 26 -1.40 3.63 -6.15
CA VAL A 26 -1.71 4.97 -5.60
C VAL A 26 -3.12 5.45 -5.97
N GLY A 27 -3.55 5.21 -7.21
CA GLY A 27 -4.89 5.59 -7.67
C GLY A 27 -6.01 4.78 -7.02
N ASP A 28 -5.82 3.47 -6.87
CA ASP A 28 -6.79 2.60 -6.22
C ASP A 28 -6.90 2.89 -4.72
N GLU A 29 -5.80 3.21 -4.04
CA GLU A 29 -5.83 3.62 -2.63
C GLU A 29 -6.58 4.94 -2.44
N ALA A 30 -6.36 5.92 -3.31
CA ALA A 30 -7.09 7.19 -3.31
C ALA A 30 -8.60 6.99 -3.51
N LEU A 31 -8.99 6.12 -4.45
CA LEU A 31 -10.40 5.76 -4.67
C LEU A 31 -11.01 5.06 -3.46
N PHE A 32 -10.32 4.07 -2.91
CA PHE A 32 -10.76 3.37 -1.70
C PHE A 32 -11.03 4.36 -0.57
N MET A 33 -10.09 5.27 -0.31
CA MET A 33 -10.21 6.25 0.77
C MET A 33 -11.35 7.24 0.55
N TYR A 34 -11.49 7.74 -0.68
CA TYR A 34 -12.53 8.71 -1.01
C TYR A 34 -13.94 8.11 -0.91
N HIS A 35 -14.13 6.88 -1.41
CA HIS A 35 -15.44 6.23 -1.34
C HIS A 35 -15.81 5.84 0.09
N ALA A 36 -14.85 5.44 0.92
CA ALA A 36 -15.08 5.26 2.35
C ALA A 36 -15.45 6.58 3.06
N TYR A 37 -14.80 7.70 2.72
CA TYR A 37 -15.18 9.04 3.19
C TYR A 37 -16.61 9.39 2.77
N LYS A 38 -16.96 9.16 1.51
CA LYS A 38 -18.29 9.44 0.96
C LYS A 38 -19.38 8.65 1.70
N ILE A 39 -19.17 7.34 1.90
CA ILE A 39 -20.10 6.49 2.66
C ILE A 39 -20.29 7.02 4.08
N GLU A 40 -19.20 7.28 4.82
CA GLU A 40 -19.33 7.78 6.19
C GLU A 40 -20.02 9.15 6.22
N PHE A 41 -19.70 10.05 5.30
CA PHE A 41 -20.31 11.37 5.21
C PHE A 41 -21.82 11.27 4.99
N GLU A 42 -22.25 10.41 4.07
CA GLU A 42 -23.66 10.22 3.70
C GLU A 42 -24.43 9.32 4.67
N SER A 43 -23.75 8.57 5.55
CA SER A 43 -24.41 7.69 6.51
C SER A 43 -25.06 8.46 7.66
N PRO A 44 -26.27 8.07 8.11
CA PRO A 44 -26.77 8.46 9.42
C PRO A 44 -25.94 7.83 10.55
N PRO A 45 -26.05 8.31 11.81
CA PRO A 45 -26.50 9.65 12.16
C PRO A 45 -25.50 10.72 11.67
N MET A 46 -25.94 11.98 11.60
CA MET A 46 -25.07 13.15 11.37
C MET A 46 -24.16 13.46 12.57
N GLY A 47 -23.67 12.43 13.28
CA GLY A 47 -22.67 12.57 14.32
C GLY A 47 -21.33 13.04 13.73
N PRO A 48 -20.32 13.29 14.60
CA PRO A 48 -19.00 13.71 14.14
C PRO A 48 -18.41 12.65 13.20
N LYS A 49 -18.20 13.04 11.94
CA LYS A 49 -17.54 12.23 10.93
C LYS A 49 -16.06 12.12 11.29
N THR A 50 -15.47 10.93 11.11
CA THR A 50 -14.11 10.66 11.58
C THR A 50 -13.12 10.59 10.44
N ILE A 51 -13.59 10.19 9.25
CA ILE A 51 -12.81 10.19 8.03
C ILE A 51 -12.75 11.60 7.50
N ALA A 52 -11.53 12.13 7.36
CA ALA A 52 -11.29 13.45 6.81
C ALA A 52 -12.21 14.53 7.42
N ALA A 53 -12.32 14.54 8.76
CA ALA A 53 -13.28 15.37 9.50
C ALA A 53 -13.19 16.88 9.21
N GLY A 54 -11.98 17.37 8.88
CA GLY A 54 -11.73 18.75 8.47
C GLY A 54 -11.89 19.00 6.97
N CYS A 55 -12.13 17.97 6.17
CA CYS A 55 -12.45 18.11 4.75
C CYS A 55 -13.92 18.48 4.61
N SER A 56 -14.18 19.79 4.58
CA SER A 56 -15.45 20.38 4.19
C SER A 56 -15.39 20.84 2.75
N GLY A 57 -16.39 20.48 1.95
CA GLY A 57 -16.32 20.61 0.50
C GLY A 57 -16.99 21.82 -0.14
N ALA A 58 -16.55 22.06 -1.39
CA ALA A 58 -17.04 23.04 -2.36
C ALA A 58 -18.29 22.59 -3.15
N LEU A 59 -18.85 21.41 -2.87
CA LEU A 59 -20.09 20.89 -3.50
C LEU A 59 -21.33 21.29 -2.68
N LYS A 60 -22.50 21.40 -3.33
CA LYS A 60 -23.77 21.91 -2.74
C LYS A 60 -24.25 21.22 -1.45
N LYS A 61 -23.69 20.08 -1.06
CA LYS A 61 -24.03 19.30 0.15
C LYS A 61 -22.96 19.33 1.25
N GLY A 62 -21.87 20.09 1.08
CA GLY A 62 -20.75 20.12 2.04
C GLY A 62 -19.77 18.94 1.92
N LEU A 63 -20.01 17.99 1.02
CA LEU A 63 -19.08 16.89 0.68
C LEU A 63 -17.88 17.44 -0.09
N CYS A 64 -16.65 17.07 0.30
CA CYS A 64 -15.45 17.36 -0.48
C CYS A 64 -15.51 16.72 -1.88
N SER A 65 -15.17 17.49 -2.91
CA SER A 65 -14.84 16.87 -4.21
C SER A 65 -13.61 15.97 -4.05
N PHE A 66 -13.44 14.99 -4.94
CA PHE A 66 -12.27 14.11 -4.92
C PHE A 66 -10.94 14.90 -4.88
N LYS A 67 -10.85 15.96 -5.68
CA LYS A 67 -9.68 16.86 -5.69
C LYS A 67 -9.44 17.51 -4.32
N ALA A 68 -10.48 18.05 -3.69
CA ALA A 68 -10.36 18.69 -2.38
C ALA A 68 -9.97 17.67 -1.30
N PHE A 69 -10.52 16.46 -1.37
CA PHE A 69 -10.16 15.35 -0.48
C PHE A 69 -8.69 14.97 -0.59
N ILE A 70 -8.18 14.73 -1.81
CA ILE A 70 -6.76 14.40 -2.02
C ILE A 70 -5.85 15.55 -1.56
N GLY A 71 -6.22 16.79 -1.88
CA GLY A 71 -5.49 17.97 -1.41
C GLY A 71 -5.45 18.08 0.11
N TYR A 72 -6.55 17.73 0.80
CA TYR A 72 -6.63 17.75 2.24
C TYR A 72 -5.73 16.70 2.88
N ILE A 73 -5.73 15.46 2.40
CA ILE A 73 -4.99 14.35 3.01
C ILE A 73 -3.48 14.36 2.70
N ALA A 74 -3.06 15.02 1.61
CA ALA A 74 -1.67 15.03 1.12
C ALA A 74 -0.78 16.16 1.69
N PHE A 75 -1.36 17.16 2.34
CA PHE A 75 -0.75 18.49 2.55
C PHE A 75 0.57 18.50 3.35
N ASP A 76 0.77 17.60 4.33
CA ASP A 76 1.93 17.71 5.24
C ASP A 76 3.20 17.04 4.72
N THR A 77 3.14 16.15 3.72
CA THR A 77 4.36 15.48 3.20
C THR A 77 5.09 16.27 2.13
N HIS A 78 4.48 17.31 1.57
CA HIS A 78 5.06 18.12 0.49
C HIS A 78 5.41 19.57 0.89
N GLY A 79 5.12 19.98 2.13
CA GLY A 79 5.40 21.33 2.65
C GLY A 79 4.50 22.43 2.05
N GLU A 80 4.66 23.66 2.54
CA GLU A 80 3.90 24.85 2.08
C GLU A 80 4.13 25.17 0.58
N ASP A 81 5.21 24.65 -0.01
CA ASP A 81 5.59 24.86 -1.41
C ASP A 81 4.94 23.87 -2.39
N TRP A 82 4.10 22.93 -1.92
CA TRP A 82 3.38 22.01 -2.79
C TRP A 82 2.35 22.76 -3.64
N LYS A 83 2.71 23.01 -4.89
CA LYS A 83 1.80 23.56 -5.89
C LYS A 83 0.99 22.43 -6.50
N GLN A 84 -0.29 22.33 -6.11
CA GLN A 84 -1.25 21.46 -6.79
C GLN A 84 -1.22 21.77 -8.29
N GLY A 85 -0.88 20.76 -9.09
CA GLY A 85 -1.04 20.85 -10.55
C GLY A 85 -2.51 21.09 -10.92
N PRO A 86 -2.80 21.51 -12.18
CA PRO A 86 -4.16 21.62 -12.67
C PRO A 86 -4.83 20.24 -12.69
N ALA A 87 -5.56 19.94 -11.62
CA ALA A 87 -6.30 18.70 -11.48
C ALA A 87 -7.66 18.79 -12.19
N PRO A 88 -7.98 17.90 -13.15
CA PRO A 88 -9.36 17.69 -13.58
C PRO A 88 -10.26 17.41 -12.38
N ASP A 89 -11.39 18.11 -12.33
CA ASP A 89 -12.42 17.86 -11.32
C ASP A 89 -13.24 16.65 -11.76
N PHE A 90 -13.02 15.51 -11.10
CA PHE A 90 -13.79 14.29 -11.31
C PHE A 90 -15.15 14.32 -10.59
N GLY A 91 -15.53 15.45 -10.00
CA GLY A 91 -16.78 15.61 -9.27
C GLY A 91 -16.83 14.71 -8.02
N SER A 92 -18.02 14.17 -7.74
CA SER A 92 -18.31 13.38 -6.54
C SER A 92 -18.20 11.87 -6.72
N SER A 93 -17.93 11.38 -7.93
CA SER A 93 -17.97 9.94 -8.27
C SER A 93 -16.83 9.58 -9.23
N PRO A 94 -15.57 9.67 -8.78
CA PRO A 94 -14.43 9.27 -9.61
C PRO A 94 -14.43 7.75 -9.80
N ASP A 95 -14.19 7.31 -11.04
CA ASP A 95 -14.00 5.91 -11.37
C ASP A 95 -12.52 5.52 -11.56
N VAL A 96 -12.29 4.21 -11.63
CA VAL A 96 -10.96 3.58 -11.77
C VAL A 96 -10.26 4.03 -13.04
N GLN A 97 -10.97 4.10 -14.16
CA GLN A 97 -10.39 4.51 -15.43
C GLN A 97 -10.04 5.99 -15.39
N GLN A 98 -10.80 6.85 -14.72
CA GLN A 98 -10.52 8.27 -14.57
C GLN A 98 -9.27 8.52 -13.73
N VAL A 99 -9.13 7.84 -12.59
CA VAL A 99 -7.95 8.00 -11.71
C VAL A 99 -6.70 7.33 -12.30
N ARG A 100 -6.87 6.30 -13.14
CA ARG A 100 -5.76 5.56 -13.76
C ARG A 100 -5.36 6.00 -15.17
N ARG A 101 -6.26 6.65 -15.94
CA ARG A 101 -6.00 7.09 -17.34
C ARG A 101 -4.88 8.10 -17.48
N TYR A 102 -4.29 8.50 -16.38
CA TYR A 102 -3.05 9.23 -16.34
C TYR A 102 -2.37 8.82 -15.05
N GLN A 103 -1.04 8.92 -14.99
CA GLN A 103 -0.32 9.10 -13.74
C GLN A 103 -0.72 10.44 -13.07
N GLN A 104 -2.01 10.81 -13.05
CA GLN A 104 -2.53 12.16 -12.85
C GLN A 104 -2.33 12.58 -11.41
N LEU A 105 -2.58 11.68 -10.47
CA LEU A 105 -2.21 11.88 -9.08
C LEU A 105 -0.71 12.17 -8.91
N LYS A 106 0.17 11.41 -9.57
CA LYS A 106 1.62 11.70 -9.57
C LYS A 106 1.94 13.04 -10.23
N THR A 107 1.29 13.40 -11.34
CA THR A 107 1.45 14.72 -11.96
C THR A 107 0.91 15.86 -11.10
N TRP A 108 0.00 15.57 -10.16
CA TRP A 108 -0.45 16.51 -9.13
C TRP A 108 0.49 16.51 -7.91
N GLY A 109 1.55 15.69 -7.93
CA GLY A 109 2.49 15.52 -6.83
C GLY A 109 2.02 14.56 -5.74
N TYR A 110 0.86 13.90 -5.88
CA TYR A 110 0.42 12.87 -4.95
C TYR A 110 1.15 11.56 -5.23
N GLU A 111 2.10 11.22 -4.36
CA GLU A 111 2.89 9.99 -4.43
C GLU A 111 2.30 8.85 -3.59
N GLY A 112 1.07 9.03 -3.09
CA GLY A 112 0.43 8.09 -2.18
C GLY A 112 0.73 8.36 -0.69
N HIS A 113 1.52 9.38 -0.39
CA HIS A 113 1.73 9.79 0.99
C HIS A 113 0.54 10.61 1.51
N TYR A 114 0.04 10.23 2.69
CA TYR A 114 -1.06 10.92 3.33
C TYR A 114 -0.82 11.02 4.84
N GLU A 115 -1.44 12.03 5.46
CA GLU A 115 -1.38 12.22 6.89
C GLU A 115 -2.49 11.43 7.58
N SER A 116 -2.14 10.38 8.32
CA SER A 116 -3.12 9.54 9.02
C SER A 116 -4.00 10.32 10.01
N ARG A 117 -3.47 11.43 10.56
CA ARG A 117 -4.23 12.34 11.43
C ARG A 117 -5.35 13.03 10.67
N ARG A 118 -5.10 13.44 9.42
CA ARG A 118 -6.12 14.03 8.56
C ARG A 118 -7.11 12.97 8.07
N VAL A 119 -6.64 11.77 7.73
CA VAL A 119 -7.53 10.71 7.23
C VAL A 119 -8.43 10.17 8.33
N ILE A 120 -7.91 9.83 9.52
CA ILE A 120 -8.68 9.11 10.57
C ILE A 120 -8.51 9.70 11.99
N GLY A 121 -7.95 10.90 12.13
CA GLY A 121 -7.75 11.53 13.45
C GLY A 121 -6.65 10.92 14.31
N ARG A 122 -5.80 10.04 13.76
CA ARG A 122 -4.73 9.35 14.51
C ARG A 122 -3.33 9.70 13.99
N ASP A 123 -2.45 10.16 14.86
CA ASP A 123 -1.06 10.45 14.52
C ASP A 123 -0.28 9.16 14.23
N LYS A 124 0.52 9.17 13.15
CA LYS A 124 1.48 8.10 12.78
C LYS A 124 0.87 6.69 12.66
N ALA A 125 -0.41 6.59 12.29
CA ALA A 125 -1.04 5.29 12.05
C ALA A 125 -0.42 4.62 10.83
N THR A 126 -0.19 3.31 10.92
CA THR A 126 0.29 2.52 9.79
C THR A 126 -0.78 2.41 8.71
N HIS A 127 -0.35 2.13 7.48
CA HIS A 127 -1.24 2.04 6.33
C HIS A 127 -2.37 1.02 6.54
N ASP A 128 -2.07 -0.15 7.12
CA ASP A 128 -3.06 -1.17 7.44
C ASP A 128 -4.08 -0.72 8.50
N VAL A 129 -3.64 0.08 9.48
CA VAL A 129 -4.52 0.65 10.51
C VAL A 129 -5.48 1.66 9.89
N VAL A 130 -5.02 2.47 8.94
CA VAL A 130 -5.90 3.41 8.21
C VAL A 130 -6.94 2.65 7.39
N LEU A 131 -6.53 1.69 6.57
CA LEU A 131 -7.48 0.90 5.77
C LEU A 131 -8.51 0.14 6.62
N LYS A 132 -8.08 -0.42 7.77
CA LYS A 132 -8.99 -1.08 8.73
C LYS A 132 -9.98 -0.10 9.32
N ALA A 133 -9.52 1.06 9.81
CA ALA A 133 -10.40 2.06 10.41
C ALA A 133 -11.45 2.59 9.42
N MET A 134 -11.06 2.81 8.16
CA MET A 134 -12.00 3.22 7.11
C MET A 134 -13.02 2.12 6.79
N THR A 135 -12.56 0.87 6.70
CA THR A 135 -13.46 -0.29 6.55
C THR A 135 -14.43 -0.41 7.72
N ASP A 136 -13.97 -0.22 8.95
CA ASP A 136 -14.82 -0.26 10.15
C ASP A 136 -15.92 0.81 10.11
N SER A 137 -15.56 2.03 9.69
CA SER A 137 -16.53 3.11 9.52
C SER A 137 -17.59 2.75 8.46
N VAL A 138 -17.16 2.20 7.32
CA VAL A 138 -18.07 1.71 6.28
C VAL A 138 -18.99 0.58 6.79
N GLN A 139 -18.47 -0.39 7.54
CA GLN A 139 -19.31 -1.45 8.10
C GLN A 139 -20.34 -0.90 9.09
N ASN A 140 -19.97 0.07 9.91
CA ASN A 140 -20.90 0.74 10.81
C ASN A 140 -22.00 1.51 10.04
N ALA A 141 -21.65 2.17 8.93
CA ALA A 141 -22.63 2.80 8.05
C ALA A 141 -23.60 1.76 7.43
N ARG A 142 -23.07 0.63 6.97
CA ARG A 142 -23.87 -0.46 6.39
C ARG A 142 -24.84 -1.09 7.39
N LYS A 143 -24.53 -1.15 8.69
CA LYS A 143 -25.49 -1.62 9.72
C LYS A 143 -26.76 -0.75 9.76
N LEU A 144 -26.65 0.53 9.42
CA LEU A 144 -27.77 1.47 9.43
C LEU A 144 -28.52 1.52 8.09
N ASN A 145 -27.86 1.14 6.99
CA ASN A 145 -28.46 1.06 5.67
C ASN A 145 -27.78 -0.06 4.84
N PRO A 146 -28.18 -1.33 5.03
CA PRO A 146 -27.48 -2.48 4.47
C PRO A 146 -27.48 -2.58 2.95
N THR A 147 -28.46 -1.96 2.28
CA THR A 147 -28.63 -1.98 0.82
C THR A 147 -28.17 -0.69 0.14
N GLY A 148 -27.69 0.30 0.91
CA GLY A 148 -27.14 1.54 0.39
C GLY A 148 -25.72 1.41 -0.14
N TRP A 149 -25.32 2.41 -0.94
CA TRP A 149 -23.93 2.62 -1.39
C TRP A 149 -23.29 1.47 -2.15
N GLN A 150 -24.10 0.68 -2.87
CA GLN A 150 -23.59 -0.49 -3.58
C GLN A 150 -22.51 -0.10 -4.60
N ASP A 151 -22.68 1.01 -5.32
CA ASP A 151 -21.69 1.49 -6.29
C ASP A 151 -20.35 1.85 -5.60
N GLU A 152 -20.39 2.55 -4.46
CA GLU A 152 -19.20 2.89 -3.69
C GLU A 152 -18.51 1.63 -3.14
N LEU A 153 -19.30 0.66 -2.66
CA LEU A 153 -18.79 -0.62 -2.16
C LEU A 153 -18.14 -1.44 -3.26
N ASP A 154 -18.70 -1.46 -4.47
CA ASP A 154 -18.12 -2.12 -5.64
C ASP A 154 -16.76 -1.50 -5.97
N ILE A 155 -16.68 -0.17 -6.00
CA ILE A 155 -15.43 0.54 -6.26
C ILE A 155 -14.40 0.25 -5.16
N MET A 156 -14.80 0.28 -3.88
CA MET A 156 -13.90 -0.05 -2.77
C MET A 156 -13.38 -1.49 -2.86
N ARG A 157 -14.24 -2.46 -3.17
CA ARG A 157 -13.86 -3.87 -3.33
C ARG A 157 -12.85 -4.04 -4.45
N SER A 158 -13.16 -3.57 -5.64
CA SER A 158 -12.25 -3.71 -6.78
C SER A 158 -10.94 -2.92 -6.56
N SER A 159 -10.99 -1.79 -5.83
CA SER A 159 -9.78 -1.06 -5.45
C SER A 159 -8.93 -1.88 -4.48
N ALA A 160 -9.51 -2.46 -3.43
CA ALA A 160 -8.80 -3.31 -2.48
C ALA A 160 -8.13 -4.52 -3.16
N GLU A 161 -8.81 -5.18 -4.10
CA GLU A 161 -8.27 -6.27 -4.91
C GLU A 161 -7.08 -5.81 -5.77
N ARG A 162 -7.20 -4.66 -6.45
CA ARG A 162 -6.10 -4.11 -7.28
C ARG A 162 -4.92 -3.63 -6.44
N ILE A 163 -5.15 -3.03 -5.26
CA ILE A 163 -4.09 -2.66 -4.32
C ILE A 163 -3.35 -3.93 -3.86
N HIS A 164 -4.10 -4.99 -3.54
CA HIS A 164 -3.52 -6.28 -3.14
C HIS A 164 -2.64 -6.86 -4.25
N ALA A 165 -3.14 -6.92 -5.49
CA ALA A 165 -2.40 -7.40 -6.65
C ALA A 165 -1.15 -6.56 -6.94
N ALA A 166 -1.26 -5.23 -6.95
CA ALA A 166 -0.13 -4.33 -7.18
C ALA A 166 0.97 -4.50 -6.13
N ARG A 167 0.59 -4.69 -4.86
CA ARG A 167 1.54 -4.94 -3.76
C ARG A 167 2.19 -6.31 -3.86
N ALA A 168 1.44 -7.34 -4.27
CA ALA A 168 2.00 -8.66 -4.51
C ALA A 168 3.06 -8.61 -5.61
N GLN A 169 2.74 -7.99 -6.75
CA GLN A 169 3.65 -7.82 -7.87
C GLN A 169 4.93 -7.07 -7.49
N ALA A 170 4.81 -5.89 -6.86
CA ALA A 170 5.98 -5.12 -6.41
C ALA A 170 6.87 -5.92 -5.43
N ASN A 171 6.25 -6.79 -4.63
CA ASN A 171 6.97 -7.68 -3.72
C ASN A 171 7.70 -8.80 -4.48
N HIS A 172 7.12 -9.36 -5.53
CA HIS A 172 7.79 -10.32 -6.42
C HIS A 172 8.98 -9.70 -7.15
N ASP A 173 8.80 -8.53 -7.76
CA ASP A 173 9.87 -7.80 -8.46
C ASP A 173 11.03 -7.50 -7.52
N ARG A 174 10.73 -7.03 -6.31
CA ARG A 174 11.74 -6.76 -5.30
C ARG A 174 12.48 -8.01 -4.85
N LEU A 175 11.80 -9.15 -4.75
CA LEU A 175 12.45 -10.42 -4.41
C LEU A 175 13.44 -10.82 -5.50
N ILE A 176 13.02 -10.79 -6.77
CA ILE A 176 13.88 -11.11 -7.91
C ILE A 176 15.10 -10.19 -7.91
N GLN A 177 14.89 -8.88 -7.76
CA GLN A 177 15.98 -7.91 -7.74
C GLN A 177 16.93 -8.12 -6.56
N THR A 178 16.40 -8.34 -5.35
CA THR A 178 17.21 -8.59 -4.15
C THR A 178 18.06 -9.85 -4.31
N LEU A 179 17.51 -10.90 -4.93
CA LEU A 179 18.27 -12.12 -5.23
C LEU A 179 19.34 -11.86 -6.29
N ARG A 180 19.03 -11.16 -7.39
CA ARG A 180 20.01 -10.78 -8.42
C ARG A 180 21.17 -9.95 -7.86
N ASP A 181 20.89 -9.09 -6.90
CA ASP A 181 21.88 -8.23 -6.25
C ASP A 181 22.67 -8.93 -5.14
N SER A 182 22.26 -10.14 -4.75
CA SER A 182 22.89 -10.82 -3.63
C SER A 182 24.25 -11.41 -3.98
N GLU A 183 25.17 -11.35 -3.01
CA GLU A 183 26.52 -11.91 -3.15
C GLU A 183 26.49 -13.41 -3.49
N THR A 184 25.52 -14.15 -2.93
CA THR A 184 25.35 -15.57 -3.23
C THR A 184 25.09 -15.80 -4.71
N VAL A 185 24.24 -14.98 -5.33
CA VAL A 185 23.87 -15.12 -6.74
C VAL A 185 24.98 -14.56 -7.64
N ARG A 186 25.45 -13.36 -7.37
CA ARG A 186 26.46 -12.65 -8.18
C ARG A 186 27.78 -13.40 -8.23
N SER A 187 28.33 -13.78 -7.08
CA SER A 187 29.67 -14.36 -7.00
C SER A 187 29.73 -15.82 -7.42
N ASN A 188 28.58 -16.48 -7.58
CA ASN A 188 28.49 -17.87 -8.04
C ASN A 188 27.82 -18.00 -9.42
N GLY A 189 27.54 -16.88 -10.10
CA GLY A 189 26.93 -16.89 -11.43
C GLY A 189 25.58 -17.61 -11.50
N ILE A 190 24.80 -17.59 -10.42
CA ILE A 190 23.51 -18.30 -10.36
C ILE A 190 22.52 -17.59 -11.28
N LYS A 191 21.93 -18.33 -12.22
CA LYS A 191 20.85 -17.83 -13.06
C LYS A 191 19.54 -17.88 -12.29
N ILE A 192 18.92 -16.71 -12.07
CA ILE A 192 17.58 -16.61 -11.50
C ILE A 192 16.55 -16.93 -12.59
N GLU A 193 15.82 -18.02 -12.41
CA GLU A 193 14.75 -18.45 -13.31
C GLU A 193 13.43 -17.80 -12.92
N THR A 194 12.65 -17.43 -13.92
CA THR A 194 11.32 -16.84 -13.76
C THR A 194 10.28 -17.56 -14.61
N VAL A 195 9.03 -17.50 -14.17
CA VAL A 195 7.85 -17.91 -14.93
C VAL A 195 6.97 -16.71 -15.21
N LYS A 196 6.17 -16.80 -16.28
CA LYS A 196 5.19 -15.76 -16.61
C LYS A 196 3.96 -15.92 -15.73
N SER A 197 3.55 -14.84 -15.07
CA SER A 197 2.33 -14.79 -14.26
C SER A 197 1.08 -14.83 -15.16
N ALA A 198 -0.10 -14.98 -14.54
CA ALA A 198 -1.33 -14.57 -15.22
C ALA A 198 -1.30 -13.05 -15.48
N PRO A 199 -2.05 -12.54 -16.48
CA PRO A 199 -2.22 -11.11 -16.68
C PRO A 199 -2.70 -10.43 -15.41
N SER A 200 -2.01 -9.36 -15.00
CA SER A 200 -2.33 -8.62 -13.78
C SER A 200 -3.67 -7.90 -13.94
N ILE A 201 -4.51 -7.97 -12.91
CA ILE A 201 -5.76 -7.17 -12.85
C ILE A 201 -5.49 -5.66 -12.76
N VAL A 202 -4.24 -5.29 -12.49
CA VAL A 202 -3.80 -3.90 -12.42
C VAL A 202 -3.62 -3.41 -13.87
N ASP A 203 -2.54 -3.76 -14.55
CA ASP A 203 -2.17 -3.19 -15.86
C ASP A 203 -2.52 -4.09 -17.06
N ASN A 204 -3.12 -5.26 -16.84
CA ASN A 204 -3.34 -6.29 -17.84
C ASN A 204 -2.02 -6.77 -18.50
N GLU A 205 -0.89 -6.56 -17.83
CA GLU A 205 0.41 -7.03 -18.28
C GLU A 205 0.78 -8.35 -17.59
N VAL A 206 1.66 -9.10 -18.24
CA VAL A 206 2.22 -10.34 -17.73
C VAL A 206 3.57 -10.04 -17.09
N HIS A 207 3.73 -10.42 -15.82
CA HIS A 207 4.93 -10.16 -15.04
C HIS A 207 5.77 -11.42 -14.85
N ASP A 208 7.03 -11.22 -14.48
CA ASP A 208 7.94 -12.32 -14.15
C ASP A 208 7.83 -12.68 -12.67
N GLU A 209 7.54 -13.95 -12.38
CA GLU A 209 7.54 -14.50 -11.03
C GLU A 209 8.78 -15.35 -10.79
N PHE A 210 9.35 -15.27 -9.59
CA PHE A 210 10.51 -16.07 -9.22
C PHE A 210 10.17 -17.58 -9.12
N ASP A 211 10.81 -18.38 -9.98
CA ASP A 211 10.72 -19.84 -9.93
C ASP A 211 11.83 -20.40 -9.04
N SER A 212 11.51 -20.61 -7.77
CA SER A 212 12.47 -21.15 -6.81
C SER A 212 12.91 -22.56 -7.17
N GLN A 213 12.01 -23.40 -7.69
CA GLN A 213 12.35 -24.81 -7.95
C GLN A 213 13.33 -24.90 -9.13
N LYS A 214 12.99 -24.25 -10.24
CA LYS A 214 13.83 -24.26 -11.44
C LYS A 214 15.16 -23.56 -11.21
N THR A 215 15.19 -22.49 -10.41
CA THR A 215 16.45 -21.84 -9.99
C THR A 215 17.33 -22.79 -9.18
N LEU A 216 16.75 -23.53 -8.23
CA LEU A 216 17.49 -24.45 -7.35
C LEU A 216 17.96 -25.71 -8.08
N ASP A 217 17.21 -26.19 -9.06
CA ASP A 217 17.58 -27.36 -9.86
C ASP A 217 18.73 -27.07 -10.83
N GLY A 218 18.93 -25.80 -11.20
CA GLY A 218 20.10 -25.34 -11.93
C GLY A 218 21.39 -25.33 -11.12
N ILE A 219 21.34 -25.58 -9.80
CA ILE A 219 22.50 -25.54 -8.90
C ILE A 219 22.91 -26.96 -8.50
N SER A 220 24.04 -27.42 -9.04
CA SER A 220 24.62 -28.73 -8.72
C SER A 220 25.31 -28.78 -7.34
N ASP A 221 25.86 -27.65 -6.87
CA ASP A 221 26.51 -27.57 -5.56
C ASP A 221 25.45 -27.55 -4.43
N LYS A 222 25.41 -28.63 -3.65
CA LYS A 222 24.48 -28.80 -2.53
C LYS A 222 24.62 -27.73 -1.44
N LYS A 223 25.85 -27.28 -1.14
CA LYS A 223 26.11 -26.26 -0.12
C LYS A 223 25.61 -24.89 -0.60
N LEU A 224 25.84 -24.58 -1.88
CA LEU A 224 25.34 -23.36 -2.51
C LEU A 224 23.82 -23.35 -2.59
N ARG A 225 23.22 -24.47 -3.00
CA ARG A 225 21.76 -24.68 -3.03
C ARG A 225 21.13 -24.39 -1.66
N SER A 226 21.63 -25.03 -0.60
CA SER A 226 21.14 -24.80 0.76
C SER A 226 21.41 -23.38 1.29
N LYS A 227 22.42 -22.68 0.77
CA LYS A 227 22.65 -21.25 1.10
C LYS A 227 21.57 -20.39 0.46
N LEU A 228 21.28 -20.57 -0.82
CA LEU A 228 20.24 -19.84 -1.54
C LEU A 228 18.84 -20.12 -0.98
N GLU A 229 18.52 -21.37 -0.65
CA GLU A 229 17.24 -21.75 -0.02
C GLU A 229 17.00 -20.98 1.28
N ARG A 230 18.02 -20.89 2.15
CA ARG A 230 17.94 -20.12 3.40
C ARG A 230 17.79 -18.63 3.16
N GLU A 231 18.45 -18.10 2.14
CA GLU A 231 18.35 -16.69 1.76
C GLU A 231 16.95 -16.35 1.26
N VAL A 232 16.40 -17.15 0.34
CA VAL A 232 15.02 -17.03 -0.15
C VAL A 232 14.02 -17.14 1.01
N ALA A 233 14.19 -18.12 1.91
CA ALA A 233 13.32 -18.28 3.07
C ALA A 233 13.42 -17.09 4.05
N SER A 234 14.61 -16.53 4.24
CA SER A 234 14.82 -15.32 5.06
C SER A 234 14.13 -14.11 4.45
N LEU A 235 14.26 -13.91 3.13
CA LEU A 235 13.59 -12.82 2.41
C LEU A 235 12.07 -12.96 2.45
N ARG A 236 11.53 -14.18 2.28
CA ARG A 236 10.09 -14.47 2.39
C ARG A 236 9.55 -14.44 3.83
N GLY A 237 10.41 -14.22 4.83
CA GLY A 237 9.99 -14.14 6.24
C GLY A 237 9.66 -15.48 6.90
N ALA A 238 10.04 -16.62 6.30
CA ALA A 238 9.77 -17.96 6.80
C ALA A 238 10.73 -18.44 7.91
N THR A 239 11.68 -17.61 8.34
CA THR A 239 12.64 -17.99 9.39
C THR A 239 12.07 -17.72 10.77
N GLY A 240 11.61 -18.79 11.43
CA GLY A 240 11.20 -18.78 12.83
C GLY A 240 12.33 -18.28 13.74
N LYS A 241 11.94 -17.40 14.67
CA LYS A 241 12.61 -17.06 15.94
C LYS A 241 14.05 -17.61 16.08
N LYS A 242 15.07 -16.81 15.76
CA LYS A 242 16.35 -16.65 16.52
C LYS A 242 17.45 -15.88 15.78
N GLY A 243 17.35 -15.66 14.47
CA GLY A 243 18.24 -14.75 13.73
C GLY A 243 17.60 -13.38 13.56
N GLY A 244 18.28 -12.29 13.91
CA GLY A 244 17.78 -10.94 13.67
C GLY A 244 17.37 -10.77 12.20
N GLN A 245 16.11 -10.39 11.94
CA GLN A 245 15.62 -10.22 10.57
C GLN A 245 16.41 -9.13 9.85
N THR A 246 16.80 -9.42 8.61
CA THR A 246 17.42 -8.44 7.71
C THR A 246 16.44 -7.29 7.43
N LYS A 247 16.97 -6.10 7.07
CA LYS A 247 16.12 -4.96 6.67
C LYS A 247 15.18 -5.34 5.51
N ALA A 248 15.66 -6.16 4.57
CA ALA A 248 14.87 -6.71 3.47
C ALA A 248 13.74 -7.59 3.99
N GLY A 249 14.03 -8.59 4.85
CA GLY A 249 13.01 -9.48 5.43
C GLY A 249 11.92 -8.73 6.22
N LYS A 250 12.29 -7.69 6.98
CA LYS A 250 11.32 -6.81 7.66
C LYS A 250 10.42 -6.03 6.69
N SER A 251 10.91 -5.74 5.48
CA SER A 251 10.12 -5.10 4.44
C SER A 251 9.12 -6.08 3.84
N PHE A 252 9.57 -7.29 3.46
CA PHE A 252 8.71 -8.35 2.94
C PHE A 252 7.59 -8.73 3.91
N GLN A 253 7.89 -8.84 5.21
CA GLN A 253 6.88 -9.12 6.23
C GLN A 253 5.82 -8.03 6.32
N ARG A 254 6.20 -6.75 6.23
CA ARG A 254 5.25 -5.63 6.21
C ARG A 254 4.35 -5.68 4.97
N HIS A 255 4.89 -6.01 3.80
CA HIS A 255 4.07 -6.22 2.60
C HIS A 255 3.06 -7.35 2.78
N ALA A 256 3.49 -8.48 3.36
CA ALA A 256 2.61 -9.62 3.64
C ALA A 256 1.50 -9.26 4.64
N GLU A 257 1.78 -8.45 5.65
CA GLU A 257 0.78 -7.99 6.63
C GLU A 257 -0.27 -7.07 6.00
N VAL A 258 0.15 -6.14 5.14
CA VAL A 258 -0.81 -5.31 4.37
C VAL A 258 -1.63 -6.17 3.42
N ALA A 259 -1.01 -7.14 2.74
CA ALA A 259 -1.73 -8.03 1.84
C ALA A 259 -2.82 -8.83 2.57
N ARG A 260 -2.51 -9.41 3.74
CA ARG A 260 -3.51 -10.08 4.58
C ARG A 260 -4.62 -9.13 5.01
N THR A 261 -4.27 -7.91 5.40
CA THR A 261 -5.26 -6.89 5.77
C THR A 261 -6.22 -6.59 4.61
N LEU A 262 -5.70 -6.43 3.38
CA LEU A 262 -6.51 -6.19 2.19
C LEU A 262 -7.43 -7.37 1.88
N ALA A 263 -6.96 -8.61 2.00
CA ALA A 263 -7.81 -9.79 1.84
C ALA A 263 -8.97 -9.79 2.85
N THR A 264 -8.69 -9.54 4.13
CA THR A 264 -9.73 -9.40 5.16
C THR A 264 -10.69 -8.24 4.88
N ILE A 265 -10.20 -7.13 4.32
CA ILE A 265 -11.07 -6.00 3.93
C ILE A 265 -12.03 -6.42 2.81
N VAL A 266 -11.53 -7.09 1.77
CA VAL A 266 -12.37 -7.58 0.67
C VAL A 266 -13.44 -8.54 1.19
N GLU A 267 -13.08 -9.48 2.06
CA GLU A 267 -14.04 -10.39 2.71
C GLU A 267 -15.12 -9.63 3.49
N ARG A 268 -14.73 -8.63 4.30
CA ARG A 268 -15.68 -7.82 5.08
C ARG A 268 -16.59 -6.98 4.20
N LEU A 269 -16.08 -6.41 3.12
CA LEU A 269 -16.89 -5.64 2.16
C LEU A 269 -17.86 -6.54 1.38
N ASN A 270 -17.49 -7.80 1.12
CA ASN A 270 -18.37 -8.81 0.52
C ASN A 270 -19.41 -9.37 1.50
N GLY A 271 -19.08 -9.42 2.80
CA GLY A 271 -19.93 -9.97 3.85
C GLY A 271 -21.12 -9.08 4.22
N ASN A 272 -22.09 -9.67 4.93
CA ASN A 272 -23.18 -8.95 5.57
C ASN A 272 -22.61 -8.06 6.70
N PRO A 273 -23.02 -6.78 6.84
CA PRO A 273 -22.58 -5.89 7.93
C PRO A 273 -22.83 -6.41 9.36
N ASP A 274 -23.70 -7.41 9.52
CA ASP A 274 -24.02 -8.03 10.82
C ASP A 274 -23.06 -9.15 11.25
N CYS A 275 -22.03 -9.47 10.45
CA CYS A 275 -21.05 -10.53 10.71
C CYS A 275 -19.68 -10.00 11.18
#